data_AF-A0A0D2SAD3-F1
#
_entry.id   AF-A0A0D2SAD3-F1
#
_cell.length_a   1.000
_cell.length_b   1.000
_cell.length_c   1.000
_cell.angle_alpha   90.00
_cell.angle_beta   90.00
_cell.angle_gamma   90.00
#
_symmetry.space_group_name_H-M   'P 1'
#
loop_
_entity.id
_entity.type
_entity.pdbx_description
1 polymer ?
#
loop_
_entity_poly.entity_id
_entity_poly.type
_entity_poly.pdbx_seq_one_letter_code
_entity_poly.pdbx_strand_id
1 'polypeptide(L)'
;LISPDDMLQACSLWEKFDVPVMLRKFDSGVMVIQNKSHSDEEVFARIKSLVTKPEALRTGISPTDTAMTLGIAPAMAKEHLLTAESKGLLCRDISPDGFRFYINLFPEIDPCNMYFVKGYGICSTWIKAVSTTGKNAFLNQFISIFTD
;
A
#
# COMPACT_ATOMS: atom_id res chain seq x y z
N LEU A 1 -26.99 -23.67 -11.36
CA LEU A 1 -25.59 -23.26 -11.12
C LEU A 1 -25.07 -22.69 -12.43
N ILE A 2 -24.27 -21.64 -12.38
CA ILE A 2 -23.73 -20.96 -13.58
C ILE A 2 -22.25 -21.36 -13.72
N SER A 3 -21.77 -21.57 -14.94
CA SER A 3 -20.34 -21.84 -15.20
C SER A 3 -19.49 -20.60 -14.91
N PRO A 4 -18.24 -20.74 -14.41
CA PRO A 4 -17.32 -19.61 -14.28
C PRO A 4 -17.14 -18.83 -15.58
N ASP A 5 -17.07 -19.53 -16.72
CA ASP A 5 -16.94 -18.91 -18.04
C ASP A 5 -18.18 -18.09 -18.42
N ASP A 6 -19.38 -18.63 -18.17
CA ASP A 6 -20.64 -17.94 -18.45
C ASP A 6 -20.75 -16.64 -17.61
N MET A 7 -20.32 -16.68 -16.35
CA MET A 7 -20.29 -15.50 -15.49
C MET A 7 -19.32 -14.44 -16.02
N LEU A 8 -18.13 -14.84 -16.48
CA LEU A 8 -17.14 -13.94 -17.06
C LEU A 8 -17.66 -13.30 -18.35
N GLN A 9 -18.27 -14.10 -19.24
CA GLN A 9 -18.87 -13.60 -20.47
C GLN A 9 -19.98 -12.60 -20.18
N ALA A 10 -20.86 -12.88 -19.21
CA ALA A 10 -21.90 -11.94 -18.80
C ALA A 10 -21.32 -10.61 -18.28
N CYS A 11 -20.26 -10.66 -17.47
CA CYS A 11 -19.60 -9.47 -16.95
C CYS A 11 -18.97 -8.60 -18.05
N SER A 12 -18.43 -9.24 -19.11
CA SER A 12 -17.85 -8.53 -20.26
C SER A 12 -18.87 -7.69 -21.05
N LEU A 13 -20.16 -8.03 -20.94
CA LEU A 13 -21.22 -7.29 -21.61
C LEU A 13 -21.63 -6.03 -20.84
N TRP A 14 -21.28 -5.88 -19.56
CA TRP A 14 -21.60 -4.69 -18.76
C TRP A 14 -20.92 -3.41 -19.24
N GLU A 15 -19.91 -3.49 -20.10
CA GLU A 15 -19.37 -2.29 -20.75
C GLU A 15 -20.32 -1.74 -21.84
N LYS A 16 -21.10 -2.62 -22.48
CA LYS A 16 -22.01 -2.27 -23.57
C LYS A 16 -23.36 -1.75 -23.07
N PHE A 17 -23.77 -2.20 -21.89
CA PHE A 17 -24.97 -1.74 -21.21
C PHE A 17 -24.54 -0.75 -20.14
N ASP A 18 -25.21 0.39 -19.96
CA ASP A 18 -24.80 1.38 -18.96
C ASP A 18 -25.16 0.94 -17.52
N VAL A 19 -24.58 -0.18 -17.10
CA VAL A 19 -24.76 -0.77 -15.77
C VAL A 19 -23.80 -0.07 -14.80
N PRO A 20 -24.18 0.19 -13.54
CA PRO A 20 -23.33 0.87 -12.56
C PRO A 20 -22.11 0.04 -12.08
N VAL A 21 -21.84 -1.12 -12.66
CA VAL A 21 -20.69 -1.97 -12.32
C VAL A 21 -19.79 -2.20 -13.53
N MET A 22 -18.52 -2.47 -13.27
CA MET A 22 -17.54 -2.80 -14.29
C MET A 22 -16.62 -3.92 -13.83
N LEU A 23 -16.13 -4.71 -14.79
CA LEU A 23 -15.08 -5.70 -14.57
C LEU A 23 -13.73 -5.02 -14.73
N ARG A 24 -12.93 -5.01 -13.67
CA ARG A 24 -11.58 -4.45 -13.68
C ARG A 24 -10.55 -5.56 -13.50
N LYS A 25 -9.44 -5.45 -14.22
CA LYS A 25 -8.27 -6.31 -14.07
C LYS A 25 -7.13 -5.54 -13.42
N PHE A 26 -6.53 -6.12 -12.38
CA PHE A 26 -5.29 -5.62 -11.76
C PHE A 26 -4.05 -6.17 -12.49
N ASP A 27 -2.90 -5.54 -12.25
CA ASP A 27 -1.62 -5.93 -12.86
C ASP A 27 -1.18 -7.35 -12.47
N SER A 28 -1.62 -7.84 -11.30
CA SER A 28 -1.44 -9.23 -10.87
C SER A 28 -2.21 -10.26 -11.71
N GLY A 29 -3.15 -9.80 -12.54
CA GLY A 29 -4.09 -10.64 -13.28
C GLY A 29 -5.41 -10.92 -12.54
N VAL A 30 -5.54 -10.49 -11.27
CA VAL A 30 -6.80 -10.61 -10.53
C VAL A 30 -7.88 -9.75 -11.18
N MET A 31 -9.07 -10.32 -11.35
CA MET A 31 -10.24 -9.62 -11.86
C MET A 31 -11.25 -9.37 -10.75
N VAL A 32 -11.76 -8.14 -10.66
CA VAL A 32 -12.75 -7.73 -9.67
C VAL A 32 -13.92 -7.03 -10.33
N ILE A 33 -15.09 -7.19 -9.73
CA ILE A 33 -16.28 -6.44 -10.11
C ILE A 33 -16.42 -5.30 -9.11
N GLN A 34 -16.41 -4.07 -9.60
CA GLN A 34 -16.55 -2.87 -8.76
C GLN A 34 -17.55 -1.90 -9.36
N ASN A 35 -18.11 -1.03 -8.52
CA ASN A 35 -18.98 0.04 -8.99
C ASN A 35 -18.15 1.05 -9.82
N LYS A 36 -18.72 1.60 -10.89
CA LYS A 36 -18.08 2.66 -11.69
C LYS A 36 -17.72 3.88 -10.84
N SER A 37 -18.48 4.15 -9.79
CA SER A 37 -18.22 5.25 -8.84
C SER A 37 -17.14 4.94 -7.80
N HIS A 38 -16.65 3.70 -7.73
CA HIS A 38 -15.60 3.32 -6.78
C HIS A 38 -14.25 3.90 -7.24
N SER A 39 -13.73 4.85 -6.48
CA SER A 39 -12.48 5.55 -6.77
C SER A 39 -11.33 4.94 -5.98
N ASP A 40 -10.23 4.64 -6.68
CA ASP A 40 -9.00 4.17 -6.05
C ASP A 40 -8.37 5.24 -5.16
N GLU A 41 -8.60 6.51 -5.48
CA GLU A 41 -8.08 7.65 -4.71
C GLU A 41 -8.60 7.64 -3.28
N GLU A 42 -9.88 7.29 -3.08
CA GLU A 42 -10.45 7.15 -1.74
C GLU A 42 -9.76 6.02 -0.96
N VAL A 43 -9.54 4.87 -1.62
CA VAL A 43 -8.85 3.74 -1.00
C VAL A 43 -7.42 4.10 -0.64
N PHE A 44 -6.69 4.78 -1.54
CA PHE A 44 -5.34 5.24 -1.26
C PHE A 44 -5.29 6.27 -0.13
N ALA A 45 -6.29 7.16 -0.02
CA ALA A 45 -6.37 8.08 1.11
C ALA A 45 -6.52 7.33 2.45
N ARG A 46 -7.34 6.29 2.49
CA ARG A 46 -7.50 5.43 3.68
C ARG A 46 -6.22 4.66 4.00
N ILE A 47 -5.55 4.10 2.99
CA ILE A 47 -4.26 3.41 3.15
C ILE A 47 -3.19 4.37 3.67
N LYS A 48 -3.09 5.59 3.12
CA LYS A 48 -2.16 6.63 3.60
C LYS A 48 -2.42 6.96 5.07
N SER A 49 -3.68 7.15 5.45
CA SER A 49 -4.07 7.39 6.84
C SER A 49 -3.67 6.23 7.76
N LEU A 50 -3.81 4.98 7.27
CA LEU A 50 -3.41 3.79 8.01
C LEU A 50 -1.89 3.73 8.23
N VAL A 51 -1.11 3.92 7.18
CA VAL A 51 0.36 3.84 7.23
C VAL A 51 0.95 4.98 8.05
N THR A 52 0.30 6.15 8.09
CA THR A 52 0.76 7.33 8.86
C THR A 52 0.58 7.16 10.38
N LYS A 53 -0.13 6.13 10.85
CA LYS A 53 -0.27 5.86 12.29
C LYS A 53 1.09 5.49 12.89
N PRO A 54 1.42 5.94 14.12
CA PRO A 54 2.73 5.70 14.73
C PRO A 54 3.11 4.22 14.81
N GLU A 55 2.15 3.34 15.09
CA GLU A 55 2.37 1.89 15.11
C GLU A 55 2.74 1.35 13.71
N ALA A 56 1.99 1.75 12.69
CA ALA A 56 2.20 1.34 11.30
C ALA A 56 3.51 1.91 10.71
N LEU A 57 3.93 3.10 11.15
CA LEU A 57 5.22 3.66 10.76
C LEU A 57 6.39 2.79 11.25
N ARG A 58 6.25 2.13 12.41
CA ARG A 58 7.30 1.29 13.01
C ARG A 58 7.30 -0.13 12.46
N THR A 59 6.13 -0.77 12.41
CA THR A 59 6.01 -2.20 12.11
C THR A 59 5.61 -2.47 10.66
N GLY A 60 5.20 -1.44 9.92
CA GLY A 60 4.60 -1.60 8.60
C GLY A 60 3.20 -2.20 8.68
N ILE A 61 2.51 -2.26 7.55
CA ILE A 61 1.19 -2.88 7.45
C ILE A 61 1.26 -4.16 6.62
N SER A 62 0.59 -5.20 7.08
CA SER A 62 0.38 -6.39 6.24
C SER A 62 -0.91 -6.26 5.41
N PRO A 63 -1.06 -7.04 4.32
CA PRO A 63 -2.32 -7.14 3.60
C PRO A 63 -3.49 -7.55 4.51
N THR A 64 -3.24 -8.40 5.50
CA THR A 64 -4.24 -8.87 6.47
C THR A 64 -4.71 -7.73 7.39
N ASP A 65 -3.79 -6.95 7.95
CA ASP A 65 -4.12 -5.82 8.82
C ASP A 65 -4.92 -4.74 8.06
N THR A 66 -4.52 -4.53 6.80
CA THR A 66 -5.19 -3.60 5.89
C THR A 66 -6.59 -4.07 5.55
N ALA A 67 -6.77 -5.37 5.28
CA ALA A 67 -8.07 -5.97 5.01
C ALA A 67 -9.02 -5.81 6.20
N MET A 68 -8.54 -6.09 7.43
CA MET A 68 -9.31 -5.90 8.65
C MET A 68 -9.68 -4.44 8.87
N THR A 69 -8.75 -3.51 8.65
CA THR A 69 -8.98 -2.09 8.88
C THR A 69 -9.90 -1.45 7.84
N LEU A 70 -9.81 -1.87 6.58
CA LEU A 70 -10.64 -1.36 5.49
C LEU A 70 -11.96 -2.12 5.33
N GLY A 71 -12.12 -3.27 5.98
CA GLY A 71 -13.31 -4.12 5.85
C GLY A 71 -13.43 -4.76 4.46
N ILE A 72 -12.31 -5.11 3.83
CA ILE A 72 -12.26 -5.69 2.48
C ILE A 72 -11.62 -7.08 2.50
N ALA A 73 -11.79 -7.82 1.40
CA ALA A 73 -11.16 -9.14 1.28
C ALA A 73 -9.61 -9.03 1.29
N PRO A 74 -8.88 -9.97 1.92
CA PRO A 74 -7.42 -9.96 1.96
C PRO A 74 -6.73 -9.90 0.59
N ALA A 75 -7.29 -10.60 -0.41
CA ALA A 75 -6.80 -10.53 -1.79
C ALA A 75 -6.92 -9.10 -2.35
N MET A 76 -8.06 -8.43 -2.11
CA MET A 76 -8.29 -7.06 -2.54
C MET A 76 -7.33 -6.08 -1.86
N ALA A 77 -7.15 -6.22 -0.54
CA ALA A 77 -6.21 -5.40 0.21
C ALA A 77 -4.79 -5.51 -0.34
N LYS A 78 -4.35 -6.72 -0.71
CA LYS A 78 -3.07 -6.94 -1.37
C LYS A 78 -2.97 -6.19 -2.70
N GLU A 79 -3.97 -6.28 -3.57
CA GLU A 79 -3.98 -5.58 -4.86
C GLU A 79 -3.91 -4.06 -4.70
N HIS A 80 -4.63 -3.50 -3.73
CA HIS A 80 -4.54 -2.07 -3.43
C HIS A 80 -3.17 -1.64 -2.91
N LEU A 81 -2.53 -2.45 -2.06
CA LEU A 81 -1.18 -2.16 -1.57
C LEU A 81 -0.15 -2.21 -2.69
N LEU A 82 -0.24 -3.20 -3.59
CA LEU A 82 0.61 -3.30 -4.78
C LEU A 82 0.38 -2.12 -5.74
N THR A 83 -0.86 -1.69 -5.91
CA THR A 83 -1.17 -0.51 -6.73
C THR A 83 -0.65 0.78 -6.08
N ALA A 84 -0.65 0.87 -4.75
CA ALA A 84 -0.06 2.00 -4.04
C ALA A 84 1.48 2.01 -4.13
N GLU A 85 2.11 0.83 -4.11
CA GLU A 85 3.55 0.64 -4.37
C GLU A 85 3.92 1.09 -5.79
N SER A 86 3.15 0.69 -6.82
CA SER A 86 3.43 1.07 -8.21
C SER A 86 3.31 2.58 -8.46
N LYS A 87 2.46 3.27 -7.67
CA LYS A 87 2.37 4.75 -7.64
C LYS A 87 3.47 5.42 -6.81
N GLY A 88 4.39 4.65 -6.22
CA GLY A 88 5.47 5.15 -5.38
C GLY A 88 5.02 5.66 -4.01
N LEU A 89 3.81 5.31 -3.54
CA LEU A 89 3.32 5.73 -2.22
C LEU A 89 3.88 4.86 -1.10
N LEU A 90 4.07 3.57 -1.39
CA LEU A 90 4.52 2.57 -0.43
C LEU A 90 5.78 1.87 -0.94
N CYS A 91 6.54 1.33 -0.01
CA CYS A 91 7.64 0.40 -0.25
C CYS A 91 7.34 -0.91 0.43
N ARG A 92 7.71 -2.01 -0.23
CA ARG A 92 7.52 -3.35 0.29
C ARG A 92 8.82 -3.89 0.84
N ASP A 93 8.73 -4.46 2.02
CA ASP A 93 9.77 -5.30 2.63
C ASP A 93 9.36 -6.77 2.47
N ILE A 94 10.31 -7.61 2.05
CA ILE A 94 10.12 -9.04 1.83
C ILE A 94 10.95 -9.76 2.88
N SER A 95 10.28 -10.17 3.95
CA SER A 95 10.88 -10.94 5.03
C SER A 95 10.42 -12.40 4.98
N PRO A 96 11.13 -13.35 5.61
CA PRO A 96 10.68 -14.74 5.75
C PRO A 96 9.29 -14.88 6.40
N ASP A 97 8.95 -13.93 7.27
CA ASP A 97 7.65 -13.84 7.95
C ASP A 97 6.52 -13.31 7.05
N GLY A 98 6.84 -12.84 5.84
CA GLY A 98 5.89 -12.34 4.85
C GLY A 98 6.18 -10.93 4.34
N PHE A 99 5.21 -10.38 3.60
CA PHE A 99 5.31 -9.04 3.00
C PHE A 99 4.75 -7.96 3.93
N ARG A 100 5.56 -6.93 4.19
CA ARG A 100 5.14 -5.73 4.91
C ARG A 100 5.26 -4.51 4.01
N PHE A 101 4.32 -3.58 4.13
CA PHE A 101 4.34 -2.33 3.38
C PHE A 101 4.58 -1.16 4.33
N TYR A 102 5.46 -0.25 3.90
CA TYR A 102 5.88 0.94 4.61
C TYR A 102 5.64 2.18 3.76
N ILE A 103 5.58 3.35 4.38
CA ILE A 103 5.51 4.60 3.63
C ILE A 103 6.80 4.79 2.82
N ASN A 104 6.67 5.23 1.57
CA ASN A 104 7.83 5.47 0.74
C ASN A 104 8.55 6.75 1.18
N LEU A 105 9.74 6.59 1.77
CA LEU A 105 10.60 7.70 2.19
C LEU A 105 11.66 8.06 1.14
N PHE A 106 11.90 7.20 0.13
CA PHE A 106 12.95 7.38 -0.85
C PHE A 106 12.87 8.67 -1.67
N PRO A 107 11.68 9.18 -2.07
CA PRO A 107 11.59 10.47 -2.77
C PRO A 107 12.14 11.66 -1.99
N GLU A 108 12.20 11.58 -0.66
CA GLU A 108 12.72 12.65 0.19
C GLU A 108 14.24 12.55 0.42
N ILE A 109 14.86 11.40 0.09
CA ILE A 109 16.31 11.17 0.23
C ILE A 109 17.03 11.81 -0.96
N ASP A 110 17.95 12.72 -0.67
CA ASP A 110 18.82 13.30 -1.70
C ASP A 110 20.00 12.34 -1.97
N PRO A 111 20.12 11.78 -3.19
CA PRO A 111 21.22 10.88 -3.53
C PRO A 111 22.60 11.58 -3.48
N CYS A 112 22.64 12.92 -3.59
CA CYS A 112 23.87 13.69 -3.48
C CYS A 112 24.24 14.03 -2.02
N ASN A 113 23.33 13.81 -1.06
CA ASN A 113 23.56 14.09 0.35
C ASN A 113 22.76 13.15 1.26
N MET A 114 23.16 11.87 1.28
CA MET A 114 22.52 10.78 2.03
C MET A 114 22.45 11.02 3.56
N TYR A 115 23.25 11.95 4.09
CA TYR A 115 23.27 12.30 5.51
C TYR A 115 22.33 13.46 5.87
N PHE A 116 21.77 14.16 4.88
CA PHE A 116 20.90 15.30 5.10
C PHE A 116 19.44 14.89 5.03
N VAL A 117 18.87 14.54 6.19
CA VAL A 117 17.43 14.41 6.30
C VAL A 117 16.81 15.80 6.23
N LYS A 118 15.98 16.06 5.22
CA LYS A 118 15.21 17.31 5.12
C LYS A 118 14.37 17.47 6.39
N GLY A 119 14.51 18.63 7.06
CA GLY A 119 13.80 18.95 8.31
C GLY A 119 12.29 19.18 8.17
N TYR A 120 11.74 18.93 6.98
CA TYR A 120 10.35 19.08 6.60
C TYR A 120 9.95 17.88 5.74
N GLY A 121 8.71 17.41 5.86
CA GLY A 121 8.20 16.26 5.09
C GLY A 121 7.87 15.03 5.92
N ILE A 122 7.51 13.95 5.23
CA ILE A 122 7.07 12.68 5.80
C ILE A 122 8.20 12.04 6.61
N CYS A 123 9.45 12.20 6.18
CA CYS A 123 10.64 11.69 6.87
C CYS A 123 10.79 12.29 8.28
N SER A 124 10.58 13.59 8.44
CA SER A 124 10.63 14.25 9.76
C SER A 124 9.53 13.79 10.72
N THR A 125 8.33 13.49 10.17
CA THR A 125 7.19 12.97 10.93
C THR A 125 7.47 11.53 11.36
N TRP A 126 8.06 10.75 10.46
CA TRP A 126 8.54 9.39 10.73
C TRP A 126 9.59 9.37 11.83
N ILE A 127 10.61 10.23 11.74
CA ILE A 127 11.66 10.37 12.77
C ILE A 127 11.05 10.74 14.11
N LYS A 128 10.11 11.70 14.18
CA LYS A 128 9.43 12.04 15.44
C LYS A 128 8.64 10.87 16.02
N ALA A 129 7.94 10.11 15.19
CA ALA A 129 7.15 8.96 15.62
C ALA A 129 8.02 7.83 16.18
N VAL A 130 9.24 7.66 15.65
CA VAL A 130 10.13 6.56 16.00
C VAL A 130 11.22 6.96 17.02
N SER A 131 11.53 8.26 17.19
CA SER A 131 12.55 8.79 18.14
C SER A 131 12.14 8.77 19.62
N THR A 132 10.94 8.30 19.95
CA THR A 132 10.51 8.08 21.35
C THR A 132 11.28 6.95 22.05
N THR A 133 12.19 6.26 21.35
CA THR A 133 13.17 5.36 21.96
C THR A 133 14.58 5.69 21.43
N GLY A 134 15.38 6.39 22.24
CA GLY A 134 16.84 6.54 22.13
C GLY A 134 17.45 6.80 20.75
N LYS A 135 17.93 8.04 20.53
CA LYS A 135 18.58 8.56 19.30
C LYS A 135 19.61 7.64 18.60
N ASN A 136 20.18 6.64 19.29
CA ASN A 136 21.28 5.81 18.78
C ASN A 136 20.84 4.45 18.19
N ALA A 137 19.60 4.02 18.40
CA ALA A 137 19.10 2.76 17.81
C ALA A 137 18.69 2.92 16.33
N PHE A 138 18.39 4.16 15.93
CA PHE A 138 17.70 4.49 14.68
C PHE A 138 18.59 4.43 13.43
N LEU A 139 19.81 4.99 13.49
CA LEU A 139 20.76 4.93 12.38
C LEU A 139 21.16 3.50 12.08
N ASN A 140 21.36 2.68 13.12
CA ASN A 140 21.72 1.28 12.95
C ASN A 140 20.58 0.45 12.37
N GLN A 141 19.32 0.74 12.72
CA GLN A 141 18.17 0.00 12.18
C GLN A 141 17.79 0.45 10.75
N PHE A 142 17.90 1.75 10.43
CA PHE A 142 17.67 2.24 9.07
C PHE A 142 18.77 1.78 8.10
N ILE A 143 20.04 1.77 8.54
CA ILE A 143 21.15 1.20 7.77
C ILE A 143 20.94 -0.32 7.61
N SER A 144 20.62 -1.06 8.68
CA SER A 144 20.41 -2.51 8.60
C SER A 144 19.24 -2.96 7.71
N ILE A 145 18.22 -2.11 7.49
CA ILE A 145 17.09 -2.45 6.61
C ILE A 145 17.39 -2.14 5.13
N PHE A 146 18.32 -1.23 4.84
CA PHE A 146 18.57 -0.72 3.49
C PHE A 146 19.99 -0.97 2.95
N THR A 147 20.90 -1.62 3.69
CA THR A 147 22.29 -1.90 3.26
C THR A 147 22.71 -3.38 3.23
N ASP A 148 21.78 -4.33 3.12
CA ASP A 148 22.08 -5.70 2.66
C ASP A 148 21.47 -5.96 1.27
#